data_AF-A0A812QW79-F1
#
_entry.id   AF-A0A812QW79-F1
#
_cell.length_a   1.000
_cell.length_b   1.000
_cell.length_c   1.000
_cell.angle_alpha   90.00
_cell.angle_beta   90.00
_cell.angle_gamma   90.00
#
_symmetry.space_group_name_H-M   'P 1'
#
loop_
_entity.id
_entity.type
_entity.pdbx_description
1 polymer ?
#
loop_
_entity_poly.entity_id
_entity_poly.type
_entity_poly.pdbx_seq_one_letter_code
_entity_poly.pdbx_strand_id
1 'polypeptide(L)'
;MGIVPPDDIRRRIRLTRGMLERDILAYLGDTVWEYLVLRHQYQQVVRSPFTESQEVRTIRQGRAAVMLHRSGILSGREREVLLEGAQKVWLQKVRWNFEGIRQVGINMYCCALGLRTLLGYAYMDAASSDKDLTRIITEIGLLQKPGIEDQMLSEITAGVFDPSLRPPGDYFLALAPLGHAALRLYVSRYLCERPLVASEFIYRVKLALRQDELDAASIAFLRDSATAEEARLMQGAREKGDSYAFAFECLLGHLALKLPYRLHQIVSEFGWAQPLEGT
;
A
#
# COMPACT_ATOMS: atom_id res chain seq x y z
N MET A 1 -7.94 -17.12 1.77
CA MET A 1 -6.58 -16.55 1.97
C MET A 1 -6.73 -15.11 2.41
N GLY A 2 -5.95 -14.68 3.41
CA GLY A 2 -6.07 -13.35 4.02
C GLY A 2 -5.89 -12.19 3.03
N ILE A 3 -6.80 -11.24 3.08
CA ILE A 3 -6.88 -10.03 2.24
C ILE A 3 -5.86 -8.95 2.64
N VAL A 4 -5.36 -9.04 3.87
CA VAL A 4 -4.33 -8.21 4.45
C VAL A 4 -3.26 -9.15 5.01
N PRO A 5 -1.97 -8.75 5.13
CA PRO A 5 -0.99 -9.58 5.82
C PRO A 5 -1.51 -10.04 7.18
N PRO A 6 -1.22 -11.29 7.60
CA PRO A 6 -1.57 -11.81 8.93
C PRO A 6 -1.28 -10.81 10.07
N ASP A 7 -2.08 -10.92 11.13
CA ASP A 7 -2.07 -9.96 12.24
C ASP A 7 -0.72 -9.84 12.94
N ASP A 8 -0.05 -10.97 13.12
CA ASP A 8 1.30 -11.12 13.66
C ASP A 8 2.38 -10.47 12.79
N ILE A 9 2.23 -10.52 11.46
CA ILE A 9 3.07 -9.77 10.49
C ILE A 9 2.77 -8.27 10.54
N ARG A 10 1.58 -7.90 11.01
CA ARG A 10 1.15 -6.51 11.09
C ARG A 10 1.52 -5.79 12.37
N ARG A 11 2.26 -6.41 13.31
CA ARG A 11 2.75 -5.84 14.60
C ARG A 11 2.32 -4.38 14.78
N ARG A 12 1.12 -4.21 15.33
CA ARG A 12 0.46 -2.91 15.34
C ARG A 12 1.07 -2.04 16.41
N ILE A 13 1.19 -0.75 16.12
CA ILE A 13 1.81 0.19 17.04
C ILE A 13 0.69 0.82 17.86
N ARG A 14 0.79 0.73 19.19
CA ARG A 14 -0.16 1.39 20.08
C ARG A 14 0.05 2.90 20.02
N LEU A 15 -0.66 3.56 19.12
CA LEU A 15 -0.54 4.98 18.86
C LEU A 15 -1.90 5.64 18.98
N THR A 16 -1.97 6.72 19.75
CA THR A 16 -3.16 7.57 19.72
C THR A 16 -3.06 8.54 18.54
N ARG A 17 -4.20 9.06 18.08
CA ARG A 17 -4.25 10.21 17.14
C ARG A 17 -3.45 11.43 17.65
N GLY A 18 -3.24 11.55 18.96
CA GLY A 18 -2.39 12.60 19.53
C GLY A 18 -0.89 12.34 19.34
N MET A 19 -0.48 11.08 19.16
CA MET A 19 0.91 10.66 18.98
C MET A 19 1.34 10.63 17.51
N LEU A 20 0.44 10.31 16.59
CA LEU A 20 0.68 10.43 15.14
C LEU A 20 -0.09 11.60 14.57
N GLU A 21 0.61 12.54 13.96
CA GLU A 21 -0.01 13.63 13.22
C GLU A 21 -0.86 13.09 12.05
N ARG A 22 -1.92 13.83 11.70
CA ARG A 22 -2.86 13.45 10.62
C ARG A 22 -2.18 13.20 9.27
N ASP A 23 -1.07 13.89 9.00
CA ASP A 23 -0.25 13.75 7.79
C ASP A 23 0.37 12.37 7.66
N ILE A 24 0.85 11.81 8.77
CA ILE A 24 1.43 10.48 8.81
C ILE A 24 0.34 9.43 8.53
N LEU A 25 -0.81 9.55 9.20
CA LEU A 25 -1.94 8.65 9.00
C LEU A 25 -2.49 8.73 7.57
N ALA A 26 -2.62 9.93 7.00
CA ALA A 26 -3.07 10.10 5.63
C ALA A 26 -2.08 9.53 4.60
N TYR A 27 -0.77 9.71 4.82
CA TYR A 27 0.25 9.13 3.95
C TYR A 27 0.26 7.59 4.02
N LEU A 28 0.19 7.04 5.23
CA LEU A 28 0.08 5.60 5.47
C LEU A 28 -1.18 5.03 4.81
N GLY A 29 -2.34 5.64 5.01
CA GLY A 29 -3.58 5.14 4.45
C GLY A 29 -3.67 5.23 2.94
N ASP A 30 -3.03 6.21 2.30
CA ASP A 30 -2.90 6.24 0.84
C ASP A 30 -2.05 5.06 0.33
N THR A 31 -1.01 4.70 1.08
CA THR A 31 -0.20 3.50 0.81
C THR A 31 -0.98 2.22 1.03
N VAL A 32 -1.80 2.14 2.08
CA VAL A 32 -2.71 1.00 2.31
C VAL A 32 -3.68 0.85 1.15
N TRP A 33 -4.30 1.94 0.69
CA TRP A 33 -5.18 1.92 -0.49
C TRP A 33 -4.45 1.38 -1.72
N GLU A 34 -3.29 1.94 -2.06
CA GLU A 34 -2.51 1.54 -3.23
C GLU A 34 -2.10 0.07 -3.18
N TYR A 35 -1.58 -0.38 -2.04
CA TYR A 35 -1.21 -1.78 -1.83
C TYR A 35 -2.40 -2.72 -2.04
N LEU A 36 -3.57 -2.37 -1.51
CA LEU A 36 -4.77 -3.21 -1.61
C LEU A 36 -5.35 -3.25 -3.03
N VAL A 37 -5.43 -2.09 -3.71
CA VAL A 37 -5.88 -2.01 -5.11
C VAL A 37 -4.97 -2.85 -6.00
N LEU A 38 -3.65 -2.66 -5.88
CA LEU A 38 -2.66 -3.43 -6.62
C LEU A 38 -2.82 -4.91 -6.33
N ARG A 39 -2.79 -5.31 -5.05
CA ARG A 39 -2.93 -6.72 -4.64
C ARG A 39 -4.20 -7.36 -5.18
N HIS A 40 -5.31 -6.63 -5.17
CA HIS A 40 -6.59 -7.09 -5.73
C HIS A 40 -6.52 -7.28 -7.25
N GLN A 41 -5.95 -6.32 -7.99
CA GLN A 41 -5.73 -6.45 -9.44
C GLN A 41 -4.86 -7.67 -9.78
N TYR A 42 -3.78 -7.96 -9.04
CA TYR A 42 -2.97 -9.17 -9.28
C TYR A 42 -3.71 -10.46 -8.91
N GLN A 43 -4.53 -10.47 -7.87
CA GLN A 43 -5.32 -11.65 -7.51
C GLN A 43 -6.39 -11.97 -8.56
N GLN A 44 -6.90 -10.94 -9.22
CA GLN A 44 -7.75 -11.07 -10.42
C GLN A 44 -6.96 -11.38 -11.69
N VAL A 45 -5.63 -11.46 -11.55
CA VAL A 45 -4.70 -11.78 -12.62
C VAL A 45 -4.74 -10.78 -13.77
N VAL A 46 -5.08 -9.50 -13.51
CA VAL A 46 -5.08 -8.46 -14.54
C VAL A 46 -3.72 -8.41 -15.27
N ARG A 47 -3.75 -8.41 -16.61
CA ARG A 47 -2.53 -8.52 -17.45
C ARG A 47 -1.58 -7.33 -17.32
N SER A 48 -2.12 -6.14 -17.04
CA SER A 48 -1.35 -4.92 -16.79
C SER A 48 -1.99 -4.17 -15.62
N PRO A 49 -1.62 -4.52 -14.39
CA PRO A 49 -2.00 -3.78 -13.20
C PRO A 49 -1.40 -2.38 -13.27
N PHE A 50 -2.20 -1.37 -12.98
CA PHE A 50 -1.82 0.02 -13.15
C PHE A 50 -1.96 0.76 -11.82
N THR A 51 -1.00 1.63 -11.55
CA THR A 51 -1.14 2.64 -10.50
C THR A 51 -2.05 3.74 -11.01
N GLU A 52 -3.19 3.93 -10.35
CA GLU A 52 -4.09 5.04 -10.63
C GLU A 52 -3.35 6.38 -10.52
N SER A 53 -3.67 7.33 -11.41
CA SER A 53 -3.22 8.72 -11.23
C SER A 53 -3.67 9.24 -9.87
N GLN A 54 -2.92 10.18 -9.31
CA GLN A 54 -3.22 10.72 -7.99
C GLN A 54 -4.63 11.33 -7.93
N GLU A 55 -5.08 11.94 -9.02
CA GLU A 55 -6.38 12.59 -9.16
C GLU A 55 -7.52 11.58 -9.19
N VAL A 56 -7.41 10.55 -10.05
CA VAL A 56 -8.41 9.47 -10.14
C VAL A 56 -8.56 8.76 -8.80
N ARG A 57 -7.42 8.41 -8.17
CA ARG A 57 -7.36 7.81 -6.84
C ARG A 57 -8.05 8.68 -5.80
N THR A 58 -7.75 9.99 -5.80
CA THR A 58 -8.35 10.94 -4.86
C THR A 58 -9.87 11.03 -5.06
N ILE A 59 -10.37 11.03 -6.29
CA ILE A 59 -11.81 11.02 -6.57
C ILE A 59 -12.45 9.73 -6.02
N ARG A 60 -11.87 8.56 -6.32
CA ARG A 60 -12.39 7.26 -5.82
C ARG A 60 -12.41 7.21 -4.30
N GLN A 61 -11.31 7.61 -3.66
CA GLN A 61 -11.20 7.67 -2.20
C GLN A 61 -12.22 8.64 -1.59
N GLY A 62 -12.44 9.82 -2.19
CA GLY A 62 -13.42 10.77 -1.69
C GLY A 62 -14.86 10.26 -1.83
N ARG A 63 -15.21 9.60 -2.94
CA ARG A 63 -16.53 8.95 -3.11
C ARG A 63 -16.72 7.82 -2.09
N ALA A 64 -15.71 6.98 -1.90
CA ALA A 64 -15.71 5.91 -0.91
C ALA A 64 -15.86 6.45 0.52
N ALA A 65 -15.22 7.57 0.86
CA ALA A 65 -15.36 8.23 2.15
C ALA A 65 -16.82 8.67 2.43
N VAL A 66 -17.46 9.30 1.44
CA VAL A 66 -18.85 9.75 1.55
C VAL A 66 -19.80 8.56 1.73
N MET A 67 -19.56 7.48 0.97
CA MET A 67 -20.33 6.25 1.08
C MET A 67 -20.17 5.61 2.47
N LEU A 68 -18.93 5.44 2.93
CA LEU A 68 -18.63 4.90 4.27
C LEU A 68 -19.29 5.69 5.38
N HIS A 69 -19.25 7.03 5.31
CA HIS A 69 -19.90 7.87 6.31
C HIS A 69 -21.40 7.55 6.45
N ARG A 70 -22.07 7.25 5.31
CA ARG A 70 -23.50 6.95 5.22
C ARG A 70 -23.86 5.49 5.49
N SER A 71 -22.93 4.55 5.30
CA SER A 71 -23.16 3.10 5.40
C SER A 71 -23.55 2.58 6.79
N GLY A 72 -23.28 3.33 7.85
CA GLY A 72 -23.50 2.89 9.22
C GLY A 72 -22.52 1.81 9.72
N ILE A 73 -21.60 1.32 8.89
CA ILE A 73 -20.68 0.24 9.29
C ILE A 73 -19.60 0.70 10.27
N LEU A 74 -19.28 1.99 10.30
CA LEU A 74 -18.20 2.54 11.11
C LEU A 74 -18.63 2.67 12.58
N SER A 75 -17.75 2.24 13.48
CA SER A 75 -17.85 2.56 14.90
C SER A 75 -17.81 4.07 15.14
N GLY A 76 -18.24 4.51 16.32
CA GLY A 76 -18.16 5.92 16.71
C GLY A 76 -16.75 6.49 16.54
N ARG A 77 -15.73 5.72 16.96
CA ARG A 77 -14.33 6.13 16.85
C ARG A 77 -13.83 6.23 15.41
N GLU A 78 -14.13 5.23 14.57
CA GLU A 78 -13.77 5.26 13.16
C GLU A 78 -14.43 6.44 12.43
N ARG A 79 -15.68 6.74 12.76
CA ARG A 79 -16.40 7.88 12.21
C ARG A 79 -15.78 9.22 12.62
N GLU A 80 -15.34 9.36 13.87
CA GLU A 80 -14.58 10.53 14.32
C GLU A 80 -13.29 10.69 13.52
N VAL A 81 -12.50 9.62 13.37
CA VAL A 81 -11.23 9.66 12.62
C VAL A 81 -11.46 10.07 11.16
N LEU A 82 -12.50 9.51 10.51
CA LEU A 82 -12.88 9.86 9.15
C LEU A 82 -13.22 11.37 9.02
N LEU A 83 -14.05 11.89 9.93
CA LEU A 83 -14.50 13.29 9.91
C LEU A 83 -13.35 14.26 10.20
N GLU A 84 -12.46 13.92 11.12
CA GLU A 84 -11.30 14.75 11.46
C GLU A 84 -10.27 14.79 10.34
N GLY A 85 -10.03 13.65 9.69
CA GLY A 85 -9.22 13.57 8.48
C GLY A 85 -9.81 14.39 7.33
N ALA A 86 -11.13 14.56 7.29
CA ALA A 86 -11.83 15.36 6.29
C ALA A 86 -11.92 16.86 6.60
N GLN A 87 -11.38 17.33 7.73
CA GLN A 87 -11.44 18.75 8.09
C GLN A 87 -10.65 19.63 7.11
N LYS A 88 -11.21 20.79 6.76
CA LYS A 88 -10.60 21.79 5.88
C LYS A 88 -9.29 22.41 6.40
N VAL A 89 -8.81 22.04 7.59
CA VAL A 89 -7.50 22.46 8.11
C VAL A 89 -6.35 22.11 7.15
N TRP A 90 -6.53 21.09 6.32
CA TRP A 90 -5.61 20.75 5.23
C TRP A 90 -5.34 21.92 4.28
N LEU A 91 -6.27 22.86 4.11
CA LEU A 91 -6.09 24.01 3.22
C LEU A 91 -4.90 24.89 3.59
N GLN A 92 -4.51 24.91 4.86
CA GLN A 92 -3.31 25.60 5.30
C GLN A 92 -2.02 24.84 4.90
N LYS A 93 -2.10 23.50 4.79
CA LYS A 93 -1.01 22.60 4.35
C LYS A 93 -0.96 22.37 2.83
N VAL A 94 -2.03 22.73 2.11
CA VAL A 94 -2.23 22.56 0.66
C VAL A 94 -1.35 23.44 -0.24
N ARG A 95 -0.52 24.32 0.33
CA ARG A 95 0.42 25.16 -0.43
C ARG A 95 1.30 24.38 -1.43
N TRP A 96 1.43 23.06 -1.28
CA TRP A 96 2.29 22.17 -2.07
C TRP A 96 1.57 21.32 -3.14
N ASN A 97 0.23 21.30 -3.22
CA ASN A 97 -0.50 20.49 -4.23
C ASN A 97 -1.76 21.20 -4.78
N PHE A 98 -1.60 22.47 -5.15
CA PHE A 98 -2.69 23.32 -5.62
C PHE A 98 -3.35 22.81 -6.90
N GLU A 99 -2.56 22.28 -7.83
CA GLU A 99 -3.05 21.85 -9.15
C GLU A 99 -3.94 20.61 -9.06
N GLY A 100 -3.54 19.58 -8.29
CA GLY A 100 -4.37 18.39 -8.09
C GLY A 100 -5.69 18.70 -7.36
N ILE A 101 -5.69 19.67 -6.44
CA ILE A 101 -6.91 20.10 -5.74
C ILE A 101 -7.83 20.90 -6.65
N ARG A 102 -7.27 21.69 -7.56
CA ARG A 102 -8.03 22.39 -8.60
C ARG A 102 -8.76 21.40 -9.50
N GLN A 103 -8.11 20.30 -9.87
CA GLN A 103 -8.67 19.28 -10.77
C GLN A 103 -9.74 18.41 -10.09
N VAL A 104 -9.53 17.99 -8.85
CA VAL A 104 -10.44 17.08 -8.13
C VAL A 104 -11.55 17.80 -7.36
N GLY A 105 -11.29 19.06 -6.98
CA GLY A 105 -12.18 19.85 -6.13
C GLY A 105 -11.90 19.65 -4.64
N ILE A 106 -11.91 20.77 -3.92
CA ILE A 106 -11.55 20.89 -2.51
C ILE A 106 -12.31 19.93 -1.57
N ASN A 107 -13.61 19.77 -1.77
CA ASN A 107 -14.44 18.93 -0.92
C ASN A 107 -14.11 17.44 -1.13
N MET A 108 -13.88 17.04 -2.38
CA MET A 108 -13.53 15.67 -2.72
C MET A 108 -12.14 15.32 -2.19
N TYR A 109 -11.18 16.24 -2.33
CA TYR A 109 -9.85 16.08 -1.76
C TYR A 109 -9.88 15.93 -0.22
N CYS A 110 -10.66 16.76 0.47
CA CYS A 110 -10.83 16.62 1.93
C CYS A 110 -11.47 15.27 2.30
N CYS A 111 -12.51 14.83 1.58
CA CYS A 111 -13.12 13.53 1.81
C CYS A 111 -12.11 12.38 1.62
N ALA A 112 -11.28 12.45 0.57
CA ALA A 112 -10.23 11.47 0.32
C ALA A 112 -9.21 11.42 1.45
N LEU A 113 -8.79 12.57 1.98
CA LEU A 113 -7.91 12.65 3.16
C LEU A 113 -8.57 12.06 4.41
N GLY A 114 -9.88 12.23 4.58
CA GLY A 114 -10.66 11.54 5.60
C GLY A 114 -10.48 10.02 5.49
N LEU A 115 -10.71 9.46 4.31
CA LEU A 115 -10.56 8.01 4.10
C LEU A 115 -9.12 7.54 4.33
N ARG A 116 -8.14 8.26 3.79
CA ARG A 116 -6.73 7.94 4.01
C ARG A 116 -6.38 7.94 5.51
N THR A 117 -6.83 8.94 6.25
CA THR A 117 -6.60 9.01 7.70
C THR A 117 -7.22 7.79 8.41
N LEU A 118 -8.45 7.40 8.04
CA LEU A 118 -9.13 6.22 8.56
C LEU A 118 -8.38 4.92 8.24
N LEU A 119 -7.94 4.74 6.99
CA LEU A 119 -7.21 3.54 6.57
C LEU A 119 -5.85 3.43 7.28
N GLY A 120 -5.12 4.54 7.40
CA GLY A 120 -3.87 4.58 8.16
C GLY A 120 -4.10 4.28 9.64
N TYR A 121 -5.15 4.82 10.24
CA TYR A 121 -5.53 4.53 11.63
C TYR A 121 -5.83 3.04 11.83
N ALA A 122 -6.75 2.48 11.02
CA ALA A 122 -7.15 1.07 11.12
C ALA A 122 -5.98 0.10 10.85
N TYR A 123 -5.01 0.51 10.04
CA TYR A 123 -3.81 -0.28 9.77
C TYR A 123 -2.80 -0.27 10.93
N MET A 124 -2.61 0.88 11.58
CA MET A 124 -1.58 1.06 12.61
C MET A 124 -2.05 0.70 14.02
N ASP A 125 -3.32 0.93 14.34
CA ASP A 125 -3.82 0.90 15.70
C ASP A 125 -3.89 -0.53 16.28
N ALA A 126 -3.17 -0.76 17.37
CA ALA A 126 -3.19 -2.03 18.10
C ALA A 126 -4.58 -2.39 18.65
N ALA A 127 -5.45 -1.39 18.90
CA ALA A 127 -6.80 -1.62 19.39
C ALA A 127 -7.83 -1.93 18.29
N SER A 128 -7.47 -1.73 17.01
CA SER A 128 -8.32 -2.15 15.89
C SER A 128 -8.30 -3.69 15.75
N SER A 129 -9.06 -4.28 14.84
CA SER A 129 -8.97 -5.71 14.50
C SER A 129 -8.90 -5.91 12.99
N ASP A 130 -8.49 -7.11 12.56
CA ASP A 130 -8.47 -7.47 11.14
C ASP A 130 -9.81 -7.41 10.48
N LYS A 131 -10.83 -7.72 11.28
CA LYS A 131 -12.21 -7.64 10.87
C LYS A 131 -12.61 -6.20 10.60
N ASP A 132 -12.04 -5.21 11.29
CA ASP A 132 -12.36 -3.80 11.08
C ASP A 132 -11.82 -3.27 9.76
N LEU A 133 -10.52 -3.46 9.52
CA LEU A 133 -9.92 -3.04 8.25
C LEU A 133 -10.54 -3.81 7.08
N THR A 134 -10.73 -5.13 7.21
CA THR A 134 -11.41 -5.94 6.17
C THR A 134 -12.84 -5.49 5.92
N ARG A 135 -13.61 -5.19 6.97
CA ARG A 135 -14.98 -4.65 6.87
C ARG A 135 -15.01 -3.33 6.11
N ILE A 136 -14.14 -2.38 6.48
CA ILE A 136 -14.04 -1.08 5.81
C ILE A 136 -13.71 -1.27 4.32
N ILE A 137 -12.69 -2.09 4.01
CA ILE A 137 -12.23 -2.34 2.63
C ILE A 137 -13.32 -3.05 1.80
N THR A 138 -14.08 -3.94 2.41
CA THR A 138 -15.19 -4.67 1.75
C THR A 138 -16.30 -3.69 1.37
N GLU A 139 -16.67 -2.82 2.30
CA GLU A 139 -17.73 -1.82 2.10
C GLU A 139 -17.39 -0.84 0.97
N ILE A 140 -16.14 -0.37 0.89
CA ILE A 140 -15.68 0.54 -0.20
C ILE A 140 -15.51 -0.14 -1.55
N GLY A 141 -15.81 -1.44 -1.66
CA GLY A 141 -15.78 -2.16 -2.93
C GLY A 141 -14.41 -2.62 -3.38
N LEU A 142 -13.34 -2.41 -2.59
CA LEU A 142 -11.98 -2.85 -2.94
C LEU A 142 -11.80 -4.38 -2.90
N LEU A 143 -12.80 -5.11 -2.38
CA LEU A 143 -12.82 -6.58 -2.31
C LEU A 143 -13.99 -7.19 -3.07
N GLN A 144 -14.75 -6.38 -3.80
CA GLN A 144 -15.83 -6.86 -4.64
C GLN A 144 -15.26 -7.45 -5.93
N LYS A 145 -16.09 -8.23 -6.65
CA LYS A 145 -15.74 -8.68 -8.00
C LYS A 145 -15.55 -7.46 -8.90
N PRO A 146 -14.65 -7.51 -9.90
CA PRO A 146 -14.32 -6.35 -10.71
C PRO A 146 -15.57 -5.83 -11.41
N GLY A 147 -15.83 -4.53 -11.27
CA GLY A 147 -16.95 -3.85 -11.89
C GLY A 147 -16.71 -3.58 -13.37
N ILE A 148 -17.68 -2.97 -14.04
CA ILE A 148 -17.57 -2.58 -15.46
C ILE A 148 -16.37 -1.64 -15.66
N GLU A 149 -16.11 -0.72 -14.73
CA GLU A 149 -14.96 0.20 -14.82
C GLU A 149 -13.62 -0.52 -14.72
N ASP A 150 -13.47 -1.51 -13.83
CA ASP A 150 -12.25 -2.31 -13.70
C ASP A 150 -12.05 -3.22 -14.93
N GLN A 151 -13.14 -3.69 -15.53
CA GLN A 151 -13.12 -4.46 -16.78
C GLN A 151 -12.71 -3.58 -17.98
N MET A 152 -13.28 -2.38 -18.11
CA MET A 152 -12.92 -1.42 -19.16
C MET A 152 -11.47 -0.93 -19.02
N LEU A 153 -11.03 -0.65 -17.78
CA LEU A 153 -9.63 -0.31 -17.51
C LEU A 153 -8.72 -1.49 -17.85
N SER A 154 -9.12 -2.71 -17.47
CA SER A 154 -8.42 -3.92 -17.87
C SER A 154 -8.34 -4.06 -19.40
N GLU A 155 -9.41 -3.81 -20.15
CA GLU A 155 -9.45 -3.86 -21.62
C GLU A 155 -8.48 -2.87 -22.27
N ILE A 156 -8.43 -1.63 -21.77
CA ILE A 156 -7.50 -0.59 -22.24
C ILE A 156 -6.05 -0.97 -21.89
N THR A 157 -5.83 -1.67 -20.77
CA THR A 157 -4.52 -2.13 -20.31
C THR A 157 -4.24 -3.60 -20.70
N ALA A 158 -4.78 -4.09 -21.82
CA ALA A 158 -4.51 -5.41 -22.44
C ALA A 158 -5.19 -6.68 -21.85
N GLY A 159 -6.32 -6.52 -21.16
CA GLY A 159 -7.39 -7.51 -20.99
C GLY A 159 -7.46 -8.25 -19.65
N VAL A 160 -8.67 -8.69 -19.30
CA VAL A 160 -8.97 -9.62 -18.20
C VAL A 160 -8.29 -10.94 -18.52
N PHE A 161 -7.53 -11.49 -17.58
CA PHE A 161 -6.82 -12.73 -17.80
C PHE A 161 -7.74 -13.94 -17.69
N ASP A 162 -7.66 -14.77 -18.72
CA ASP A 162 -8.16 -16.14 -18.70
C ASP A 162 -7.04 -17.07 -18.19
N PRO A 163 -7.25 -17.84 -17.11
CA PRO A 163 -6.27 -18.78 -16.59
C PRO A 163 -5.86 -19.88 -17.58
N SER A 164 -6.67 -20.16 -18.59
CA SER A 164 -6.31 -21.05 -19.70
C SER A 164 -5.44 -20.37 -20.77
N LEU A 165 -5.39 -19.04 -20.79
CA LEU A 165 -4.58 -18.21 -21.69
C LEU A 165 -3.38 -17.57 -20.97
N ARG A 166 -2.76 -18.28 -20.02
CA ARG A 166 -1.46 -17.88 -19.45
C ARG A 166 -0.49 -17.63 -20.61
N PRO A 167 -0.04 -16.38 -20.84
CA PRO A 167 1.04 -16.18 -21.78
C PRO A 167 2.26 -16.93 -21.22
N PRO A 168 2.94 -17.77 -22.00
CA PRO A 168 4.23 -18.31 -21.59
C PRO A 168 5.22 -17.14 -21.45
N GLY A 169 5.77 -16.95 -20.25
CA GLY A 169 6.77 -15.91 -19.95
C GLY A 169 6.55 -15.21 -18.61
N ASP A 170 7.63 -14.61 -18.07
CA ASP A 170 7.63 -14.16 -16.68
C ASP A 170 6.95 -12.82 -16.42
N TYR A 171 6.03 -12.82 -15.45
CA TYR A 171 5.13 -11.74 -15.00
C TYR A 171 5.81 -10.62 -14.16
N PHE A 172 7.11 -10.41 -14.30
CA PHE A 172 7.90 -9.63 -13.32
C PHE A 172 7.62 -8.12 -13.33
N LEU A 173 7.54 -7.47 -14.48
CA LEU A 173 7.25 -6.01 -14.60
C LEU A 173 5.96 -5.60 -13.91
N ALA A 174 4.98 -6.49 -13.92
CA ALA A 174 3.74 -6.26 -13.22
C ALA A 174 4.01 -6.23 -11.70
N LEU A 175 4.86 -7.07 -11.10
CA LEU A 175 4.91 -7.19 -9.65
C LEU A 175 5.65 -6.05 -8.90
N ALA A 176 6.50 -5.27 -9.59
CA ALA A 176 7.32 -4.24 -8.95
C ALA A 176 6.49 -3.17 -8.18
N PRO A 177 5.42 -2.57 -8.73
CA PRO A 177 4.61 -1.61 -8.00
C PRO A 177 3.98 -2.18 -6.72
N LEU A 178 3.58 -3.46 -6.71
CA LEU A 178 3.07 -4.10 -5.50
C LEU A 178 4.17 -4.29 -4.45
N GLY A 179 5.37 -4.71 -4.88
CA GLY A 179 6.53 -4.83 -4.01
C GLY A 179 6.95 -3.49 -3.41
N HIS A 180 6.98 -2.44 -4.23
CA HIS A 180 7.26 -1.07 -3.79
C HIS A 180 6.25 -0.60 -2.74
N ALA A 181 4.94 -0.78 -2.99
CA ALA A 181 3.89 -0.44 -2.03
C ALA A 181 4.02 -1.23 -0.72
N ALA A 182 4.36 -2.53 -0.81
CA ALA A 182 4.60 -3.37 0.36
C ALA A 182 5.78 -2.84 1.19
N LEU A 183 6.91 -2.55 0.54
CA LEU A 183 8.10 -2.02 1.20
C LEU A 183 7.83 -0.67 1.87
N ARG A 184 7.08 0.21 1.19
CA ARG A 184 6.65 1.50 1.73
C ARG A 184 5.84 1.34 3.01
N LEU A 185 4.97 0.34 3.12
CA LEU A 185 4.25 0.04 4.36
C LEU A 185 5.17 -0.42 5.50
N TYR A 186 6.18 -1.24 5.21
CA TYR A 186 7.13 -1.71 6.23
C TYR A 186 8.03 -0.57 6.74
N VAL A 187 8.67 0.16 5.84
CA VAL A 187 9.52 1.32 6.19
C VAL A 187 8.72 2.34 6.99
N SER A 188 7.49 2.64 6.57
CA SER A 188 6.60 3.57 7.28
C SER A 188 6.28 3.07 8.70
N ARG A 189 6.02 1.78 8.88
CA ARG A 189 5.78 1.19 10.22
C ARG A 189 7.03 1.30 11.10
N TYR A 190 8.18 0.87 10.61
CA TYR A 190 9.44 0.96 11.34
C TYR A 190 9.76 2.38 11.80
N LEU A 191 9.54 3.37 10.93
CA LEU A 191 9.72 4.76 11.26
C LEU A 191 8.72 5.22 12.35
N CYS A 192 7.48 4.75 12.34
CA CYS A 192 6.49 5.05 13.38
C CYS A 192 6.74 4.34 14.73
N GLU A 193 7.53 3.27 14.78
CA GLU A 193 7.97 2.67 16.06
C GLU A 193 8.95 3.59 16.81
N ARG A 194 9.50 4.58 16.11
CA ARG A 194 10.41 5.58 16.65
C ARG A 194 9.69 6.93 16.72
N PRO A 195 10.00 7.79 17.71
CA PRO A 195 9.42 9.12 17.76
C PRO A 195 9.92 9.95 16.56
N LEU A 196 8.99 10.38 15.71
CA LEU A 196 9.25 11.25 14.56
C LEU A 196 8.23 12.38 14.49
N VAL A 197 8.67 13.55 13.98
CA VAL A 197 7.80 14.67 13.60
C VAL A 197 7.33 14.44 12.16
N ALA A 198 6.09 14.83 11.80
CA ALA A 198 5.50 14.45 10.51
C ALA A 198 6.23 14.98 9.27
N SER A 199 6.84 16.17 9.36
CA SER A 199 7.61 16.77 8.27
C SER A 199 8.80 15.92 7.86
N GLU A 200 9.40 15.21 8.81
CA GLU A 200 10.56 14.36 8.58
C GLU A 200 10.17 12.94 8.12
N PHE A 201 9.01 12.46 8.57
CA PHE A 201 8.53 11.11 8.29
C PHE A 201 8.48 10.79 6.78
N ILE A 202 7.74 11.59 5.99
CA ILE A 202 7.56 11.34 4.55
C ILE A 202 8.90 11.41 3.82
N TYR A 203 9.76 12.34 4.22
CA TYR A 203 11.08 12.50 3.63
C TYR A 203 11.95 11.26 3.89
N ARG A 204 11.99 10.76 5.13
CA ARG A 204 12.73 9.55 5.49
C ARG A 204 12.22 8.30 4.78
N VAL A 205 10.89 8.16 4.62
CA VAL A 205 10.31 7.06 3.83
C VAL A 205 10.81 7.14 2.38
N LYS A 206 10.75 8.33 1.76
CA LYS A 206 11.23 8.52 0.39
C LYS A 206 12.72 8.25 0.23
N LEU A 207 13.54 8.65 1.22
CA LEU A 207 14.97 8.38 1.21
C LEU A 207 15.28 6.89 1.25
N ALA A 208 14.60 6.14 2.11
CA ALA A 208 14.80 4.69 2.26
C ALA A 208 14.34 3.89 1.02
N LEU A 209 13.50 4.48 0.18
CA LEU A 209 13.00 3.88 -1.07
C LEU A 209 13.66 4.46 -2.32
N ARG A 210 14.77 5.20 -2.18
CA ARG A 210 15.52 5.65 -3.35
C ARG A 210 16.13 4.45 -4.07
N GLN A 211 16.25 4.59 -5.38
CA GLN A 211 16.70 3.50 -6.25
C GLN A 211 18.10 2.99 -5.88
N ASP A 212 19.02 3.89 -5.53
CA ASP A 212 20.39 3.55 -5.10
C ASP A 212 20.43 2.75 -3.79
N GLU A 213 19.62 3.15 -2.81
CA GLU A 213 19.48 2.42 -1.54
C GLU A 213 18.90 1.03 -1.77
N LEU A 214 17.89 0.92 -2.64
CA LEU A 214 17.26 -0.35 -2.98
C LEU A 214 18.17 -1.26 -3.81
N ASP A 215 18.96 -0.71 -4.72
CA ASP A 215 19.95 -1.46 -5.49
C ASP A 215 21.02 -2.04 -4.55
N ALA A 216 21.55 -1.23 -3.62
CA ALA A 216 22.53 -1.69 -2.63
C ALA A 216 21.96 -2.78 -1.71
N ALA A 217 20.74 -2.58 -1.20
CA ALA A 217 20.03 -3.56 -0.37
C ALA A 217 19.78 -4.87 -1.13
N SER A 218 19.33 -4.79 -2.38
CA SER A 218 19.07 -5.93 -3.26
C SER A 218 20.33 -6.77 -3.53
N ILE A 219 21.45 -6.11 -3.80
CA ILE A 219 22.74 -6.80 -4.01
C ILE A 219 23.18 -7.52 -2.74
N ALA A 220 23.06 -6.88 -1.57
CA ALA A 220 23.40 -7.50 -0.29
C ALA A 220 22.50 -8.73 -0.02
N PHE A 221 21.20 -8.63 -0.25
CA PHE A 221 20.27 -9.76 -0.11
C PHE A 221 20.61 -10.92 -1.04
N LEU A 222 20.92 -10.66 -2.31
CA LEU A 222 21.31 -11.71 -3.26
C LEU A 222 22.57 -12.46 -2.82
N ARG A 223 23.51 -11.77 -2.18
CA ARG A 223 24.76 -12.37 -1.70
C ARG A 223 24.56 -13.17 -0.42
N ASP A 224 23.79 -12.63 0.53
CA ASP A 224 23.83 -13.08 1.92
C ASP A 224 22.60 -13.89 2.35
N SER A 225 21.42 -13.66 1.76
CA SER A 225 20.13 -14.13 2.30
C SER A 225 19.20 -14.80 1.27
N ALA A 226 19.43 -14.60 -0.03
CA ALA A 226 18.55 -15.10 -1.07
C ALA A 226 18.65 -16.63 -1.21
N THR A 227 17.48 -17.29 -1.23
CA THR A 227 17.42 -18.70 -1.64
C THR A 227 17.69 -18.83 -3.15
N ALA A 228 18.01 -20.05 -3.60
CA ALA A 228 18.24 -20.31 -5.02
C ALA A 228 17.00 -20.05 -5.90
N GLU A 229 15.79 -20.12 -5.36
CA GLU A 229 14.56 -19.76 -6.08
C GLU A 229 14.39 -18.24 -6.17
N GLU A 230 14.60 -17.52 -5.07
CA GLU A 230 14.54 -16.05 -5.02
C GLU A 230 15.59 -15.41 -5.93
N ALA A 231 16.82 -15.93 -5.92
CA ALA A 231 17.89 -15.48 -6.80
C ALA A 231 17.54 -15.68 -8.28
N ARG A 232 16.93 -16.82 -8.64
CA ARG A 232 16.46 -17.08 -10.01
C ARG A 232 15.33 -16.15 -10.42
N LEU A 233 14.36 -15.91 -9.54
CA LEU A 233 13.28 -14.95 -9.78
C LEU A 233 13.82 -13.53 -10.01
N MET A 234 14.75 -13.09 -9.18
CA MET A 234 15.38 -11.78 -9.30
C MET A 234 16.24 -11.68 -10.58
N GLN A 235 16.97 -12.73 -10.94
CA GLN A 235 17.73 -12.75 -12.20
C GLN A 235 16.82 -12.59 -13.42
N GLY A 236 15.72 -13.37 -13.49
CA GLY A 236 14.76 -13.26 -14.59
C GLY A 236 14.06 -11.89 -14.66
N ALA A 237 13.82 -11.25 -13.51
CA ALA A 237 13.31 -9.88 -13.47
C ALA A 237 14.35 -8.87 -13.97
N ARG A 238 15.61 -9.02 -13.55
CA ARG A 238 16.71 -8.12 -13.94
C ARG A 238 16.98 -8.14 -15.44
N GLU A 239 16.92 -9.31 -16.07
CA GLU A 239 17.04 -9.44 -17.53
C GLU A 239 15.99 -8.61 -18.30
N LYS A 240 14.88 -8.21 -17.65
CA LYS A 240 13.83 -7.36 -18.24
C LYS A 240 13.88 -5.88 -17.84
N GLY A 241 14.40 -5.56 -16.66
CA GLY A 241 14.35 -4.20 -16.08
C GLY A 241 15.69 -3.55 -15.76
N ASP A 242 16.80 -4.24 -16.01
CA ASP A 242 18.21 -3.78 -15.88
C ASP A 242 18.59 -3.12 -14.54
N SER A 243 17.84 -3.38 -13.45
CA SER A 243 18.13 -2.86 -12.11
C SER A 243 17.88 -3.94 -11.05
N TYR A 244 18.73 -3.94 -10.02
CA TYR A 244 18.61 -4.82 -8.85
C TYR A 244 17.44 -4.41 -7.95
N ALA A 245 17.19 -3.10 -7.81
CA ALA A 245 16.04 -2.54 -7.10
C ALA A 245 14.75 -3.02 -7.74
N PHE A 246 14.64 -2.90 -9.07
CA PHE A 246 13.47 -3.38 -9.80
C PHE A 246 13.26 -4.90 -9.60
N ALA A 247 14.33 -5.70 -9.73
CA ALA A 247 14.26 -7.15 -9.51
C ALA A 247 13.83 -7.51 -8.08
N PHE A 248 14.32 -6.75 -7.10
CA PHE A 248 13.96 -6.92 -5.70
C PHE A 248 12.50 -6.56 -5.44
N GLU A 249 12.01 -5.45 -5.98
CA GLU A 249 10.60 -5.08 -5.90
C GLU A 249 9.69 -6.13 -6.56
N CYS A 250 10.11 -6.73 -7.68
CA CYS A 250 9.39 -7.84 -8.30
C CYS A 250 9.29 -9.05 -7.36
N LEU A 251 10.39 -9.39 -6.67
CA LEU A 251 10.40 -10.45 -5.67
C LEU A 251 9.48 -10.12 -4.49
N LEU A 252 9.58 -8.91 -3.93
CA LEU A 252 8.72 -8.49 -2.81
C LEU A 252 7.23 -8.52 -3.21
N GLY A 253 6.90 -8.11 -4.44
CA GLY A 253 5.54 -8.20 -4.98
C GLY A 253 5.06 -9.64 -5.11
N HIS A 254 5.92 -10.55 -5.59
CA HIS A 254 5.62 -11.98 -5.63
C HIS A 254 5.33 -12.55 -4.23
N LEU A 255 6.18 -12.23 -3.25
CA LEU A 255 6.04 -12.72 -1.88
C LEU A 255 4.83 -12.09 -1.18
N ALA A 256 4.49 -10.84 -1.47
CA ALA A 256 3.28 -10.17 -0.95
C ALA A 256 1.98 -10.87 -1.36
N LEU A 257 1.97 -11.57 -2.50
CA LEU A 257 0.83 -12.36 -2.97
C LEU A 257 0.78 -13.75 -2.35
N LYS A 258 1.93 -14.42 -2.25
CA LYS A 258 1.98 -15.86 -1.98
C LYS A 258 2.58 -16.26 -0.64
N LEU A 259 3.58 -15.53 -0.15
CA LEU A 259 4.43 -15.91 0.98
C LEU A 259 4.69 -14.70 1.90
N PRO A 260 3.65 -14.15 2.56
CA PRO A 260 3.78 -12.93 3.36
C PRO A 260 4.74 -13.07 4.55
N TYR A 261 4.92 -14.28 5.10
CA TYR A 261 5.90 -14.55 6.16
C TYR A 261 7.33 -14.41 5.66
N ARG A 262 7.64 -14.94 4.47
CA ARG A 262 8.97 -14.79 3.87
C ARG A 262 9.25 -13.34 3.52
N LEU A 263 8.25 -12.61 3.01
CA LEU A 263 8.34 -11.16 2.81
C LEU A 263 8.72 -10.45 4.12
N HIS A 264 8.01 -10.74 5.22
CA HIS A 264 8.29 -10.13 6.52
C HIS A 264 9.71 -10.44 7.03
N GLN A 265 10.17 -11.69 6.88
CA GLN A 265 11.52 -12.10 7.26
C GLN A 265 12.59 -11.27 6.53
N ILE A 266 12.49 -11.21 5.20
CA ILE A 266 13.44 -10.45 4.37
C ILE A 266 13.47 -8.99 4.83
N VAL A 267 12.31 -8.37 5.00
CA VAL A 267 12.23 -6.95 5.40
C VAL A 267 12.71 -6.72 6.84
N SER A 268 12.60 -7.72 7.71
CA SER A 268 13.15 -7.69 9.07
C SER A 268 14.68 -7.80 9.08
N GLU A 269 15.28 -8.58 8.19
CA GLU A 269 16.74 -8.66 8.03
C GLU A 269 17.34 -7.31 7.63
N PHE A 270 16.61 -6.51 6.85
CA PHE A 270 16.98 -5.12 6.53
C PHE A 270 16.75 -4.14 7.69
N GLY A 271 16.19 -4.60 8.81
CA GLY A 271 15.90 -3.76 9.97
C GLY A 271 14.70 -2.84 9.77
N TRP A 272 13.81 -3.11 8.80
CA TRP A 272 12.58 -2.33 8.58
C TRP A 272 11.33 -2.99 9.17
N ALA A 273 11.50 -4.05 9.95
CA ALA A 273 10.45 -4.68 10.72
C ALA A 273 11.07 -5.39 11.93
N GLN A 274 10.28 -5.58 12.97
CA GLN A 274 10.69 -6.44 14.07
C GLN A 274 10.62 -7.91 13.63
N PRO A 275 11.62 -8.74 13.99
CA PRO A 275 11.58 -10.18 13.71
C PRO A 275 10.33 -10.84 14.30
N LEU A 276 9.84 -11.90 13.66
CA LEU A 276 8.77 -12.71 14.23
C LEU A 276 9.33 -13.53 15.41
N GLU A 277 8.50 -13.82 16.41
CA GLU A 277 8.97 -14.64 17.54
C GLU A 277 9.23 -16.07 17.06
N GLY A 278 10.44 -16.58 17.30
CA GLY A 278 10.83 -17.95 16.90
C GLY A 278 11.39 -18.11 15.48
N THR A 279 11.66 -17.01 14.77
CA THR A 279 12.49 -16.96 13.54
C THR A 279 13.85 -16.36 13.84
#